data_AF-A0A127SML2-F1
#
_entry.id   AF-A0A127SML2-F1
#
_cell.length_a   1.000
_cell.length_b   1.000
_cell.length_c   1.000
_cell.angle_alpha   90.00
_cell.angle_beta   90.00
_cell.angle_gamma   90.00
#
_symmetry.space_group_name_H-M   'P 1'
#
loop_
_entity.id
_entity.type
_entity.pdbx_description
1 polymer ?
#
loop_
_entity_poly.entity_id
_entity_poly.type
_entity_poly.pdbx_seq_one_letter_code
_entity_poly.pdbx_strand_id
1 'polypeptide(L)'
;MSNSLATVHPELVAEWSEKNLPLTPDSITFGSNKKVWWKGACGHEWETSIKARSSGEKCPICSGARVIAGINDLATLETLLVKQWSKK
;
A
#
# COMPACT_ATOMS: atom_id res chain seq x y z
N MET A 1 -28.00 4.57 -3.61
CA MET A 1 -26.57 4.96 -3.69
C MET A 1 -25.77 3.85 -3.00
N SER A 2 -24.85 3.20 -3.72
CA SER A 2 -23.98 2.18 -3.13
C SER A 2 -22.80 2.87 -2.46
N ASN A 3 -22.58 2.58 -1.17
CA ASN A 3 -21.42 3.06 -0.41
C ASN A 3 -20.29 2.02 -0.41
N SER A 4 -20.28 1.10 -1.40
CA SER A 4 -19.23 0.10 -1.52
C SER A 4 -17.89 0.73 -1.87
N LEU A 5 -16.80 0.08 -1.47
CA LEU A 5 -15.45 0.53 -1.76
C LEU A 5 -15.23 0.67 -3.27
N ALA A 6 -15.68 -0.31 -4.06
CA ALA A 6 -15.55 -0.29 -5.52
C ALA A 6 -16.25 0.91 -6.19
N THR A 7 -17.42 1.30 -5.66
CA THR A 7 -18.20 2.42 -6.23
C THR A 7 -17.62 3.77 -5.85
N VAL A 8 -17.15 3.93 -4.60
CA VAL A 8 -16.68 5.22 -4.07
C VAL A 8 -15.20 5.47 -4.37
N HIS A 9 -14.38 4.42 -4.37
CA HIS A 9 -12.93 4.47 -4.55
C HIS A 9 -12.46 3.43 -5.59
N PRO A 10 -12.80 3.59 -6.88
CA PRO A 10 -12.37 2.66 -7.92
C PRO A 10 -10.85 2.53 -8.03
N GLU A 11 -10.09 3.56 -7.67
CA GLU A 11 -8.63 3.54 -7.63
C GLU A 11 -8.07 2.53 -6.62
N LEU A 12 -8.79 2.28 -5.52
CA LEU A 12 -8.36 1.34 -4.48
C LEU A 12 -8.61 -0.11 -4.87
N VAL A 13 -9.49 -0.37 -5.86
CA VAL A 13 -9.74 -1.72 -6.37
C VAL A 13 -8.48 -2.34 -6.99
N ALA A 14 -7.66 -1.52 -7.66
CA ALA A 14 -6.39 -1.96 -8.25
C ALA A 14 -5.34 -2.38 -7.20
N GLU A 15 -5.48 -1.89 -5.97
CA GLU A 15 -4.64 -2.26 -4.83
C GLU A 15 -5.23 -3.42 -4.02
N TRP A 16 -6.39 -3.98 -4.38
CA TRP A 16 -6.99 -5.07 -3.62
C TRP A 16 -6.21 -6.38 -3.82
N SER A 17 -5.83 -7.04 -2.73
CA SER A 17 -5.15 -8.34 -2.80
C SER A 17 -6.13 -9.50 -2.95
N GLU A 18 -5.74 -10.52 -3.71
CA GLU A 18 -6.45 -11.80 -3.82
C GLU A 18 -6.53 -12.56 -2.49
N LYS A 19 -5.66 -12.24 -1.51
CA LYS A 19 -5.69 -12.81 -0.15
C LYS A 19 -6.98 -12.50 0.62
N ASN A 20 -7.77 -11.54 0.14
CA ASN A 20 -9.03 -11.18 0.76
C ASN A 20 -10.19 -12.10 0.36
N LEU A 21 -10.02 -12.98 -0.64
CA LEU A 21 -11.08 -13.89 -1.06
C LEU A 21 -11.64 -14.69 0.13
N PRO A 22 -12.98 -14.84 0.23
CA PRO A 22 -13.99 -14.50 -0.77
C PRO A 22 -14.53 -13.05 -0.70
N LEU A 23 -13.94 -12.17 0.12
CA LEU A 23 -14.38 -10.78 0.24
C LEU A 23 -13.98 -9.95 -1.00
N THR A 24 -14.95 -9.19 -1.53
CA THR A 24 -14.75 -8.32 -2.70
C THR A 24 -14.92 -6.84 -2.36
N PRO A 25 -14.30 -5.91 -3.11
CA PRO A 25 -14.50 -4.47 -2.95
C PRO A 25 -15.96 -4.00 -3.11
N ASP A 26 -16.79 -4.74 -3.84
CA ASP A 26 -18.23 -4.46 -4.00
C ASP A 26 -19.05 -4.86 -2.76
N SER A 27 -18.59 -5.86 -2.02
CA SER A 27 -19.31 -6.42 -0.87
C SER A 27 -19.05 -5.69 0.45
N ILE A 28 -18.19 -4.65 0.45
CA ILE A 28 -17.78 -3.94 1.66
C ILE A 28 -17.75 -2.42 1.46
N THR A 29 -18.06 -1.67 2.51
CA THR A 29 -18.09 -0.20 2.48
C THR A 29 -16.71 0.41 2.69
N PHE A 30 -16.48 1.58 2.08
CA PHE A 30 -15.22 2.32 2.22
C PHE A 30 -14.92 2.77 3.66
N GLY A 31 -15.95 2.91 4.51
CA GLY A 31 -15.83 3.30 5.92
C GLY A 31 -15.59 2.14 6.89
N SER A 32 -15.41 0.91 6.39
CA SER A 32 -15.27 -0.27 7.25
C SER A 32 -13.94 -0.30 8.02
N ASN A 33 -14.00 -0.66 9.30
CA ASN A 33 -12.79 -0.88 10.12
C ASN A 33 -12.16 -2.26 9.89
N LYS A 34 -12.72 -3.11 9.01
CA LYS A 34 -12.16 -4.42 8.69
C LYS A 34 -10.77 -4.23 8.07
N LYS A 35 -9.78 -4.96 8.61
CA LYS A 35 -8.45 -5.05 8.04
C LYS A 35 -8.44 -6.05 6.87
N VAL A 36 -7.81 -5.63 5.79
CA VAL A 36 -7.69 -6.40 4.55
C VAL A 36 -6.30 -6.18 3.97
N TRP A 37 -5.90 -7.09 3.08
CA TRP A 37 -4.62 -7.03 2.40
C TRP A 37 -4.69 -6.11 1.18
N TRP A 38 -3.73 -5.21 1.08
CA TRP A 38 -3.55 -4.29 -0.03
C TRP A 38 -2.22 -4.58 -0.73
N LYS A 39 -2.15 -4.37 -2.04
CA LYS A 39 -0.96 -4.53 -2.87
C LYS A 39 -0.43 -3.16 -3.25
N GLY A 40 0.74 -2.82 -2.71
CA GLY A 40 1.43 -1.57 -3.05
C GLY A 40 2.07 -1.63 -4.44
N ALA A 41 2.39 -0.46 -5.00
CA ALA A 41 3.09 -0.34 -6.28
C ALA A 41 4.48 -1.00 -6.29
N CYS A 42 5.12 -1.15 -5.11
CA CYS A 42 6.36 -1.91 -4.94
C CYS A 42 6.16 -3.44 -4.97
N GLY A 43 4.96 -3.92 -5.31
CA GLY A 43 4.60 -5.33 -5.33
C GLY A 43 4.38 -5.96 -3.95
N HIS A 44 4.69 -5.25 -2.87
CA HIS A 44 4.51 -5.75 -1.52
C HIS A 44 3.07 -5.63 -1.06
N GLU A 45 2.62 -6.68 -0.39
CA GLU A 45 1.33 -6.70 0.25
C GLU A 45 1.44 -6.29 1.72
N TRP A 46 0.46 -5.54 2.18
CA TRP A 46 0.41 -5.02 3.54
C TRP A 46 -1.03 -4.95 4.02
N GLU A 47 -1.23 -5.05 5.33
CA GLU A 47 -2.56 -5.07 5.93
C GLU A 47 -2.88 -3.72 6.57
N THR A 48 -4.03 -3.15 6.22
CA THR A 48 -4.64 -2.03 6.96
C THR A 48 -6.17 -2.07 6.84
N SER A 49 -6.86 -1.27 7.67
CA SER A 49 -8.31 -1.13 7.60
C SER A 49 -8.76 -0.40 6.34
N ILE A 50 -9.94 -0.75 5.83
CA ILE A 50 -10.50 -0.10 4.63
C ILE A 50 -10.70 1.40 4.87
N LYS A 51 -11.25 1.78 6.02
CA LYS A 51 -11.41 3.18 6.42
C LYS A 51 -10.10 3.96 6.38
N ALA A 52 -9.01 3.39 6.91
CA ALA A 52 -7.72 4.07 6.92
C ALA A 52 -7.12 4.19 5.50
N ARG A 53 -7.22 3.13 4.69
CA ARG A 53 -6.81 3.19 3.28
C ARG A 53 -7.61 4.24 2.50
N SER A 54 -8.94 4.26 2.64
CA SER A 54 -9.84 5.26 2.03
C SER A 54 -9.59 6.68 2.53
N SER A 55 -9.04 6.84 3.74
CA SER A 55 -8.63 8.15 4.28
C SER A 55 -7.23 8.58 3.83
N GLY A 56 -6.55 7.79 2.98
CA GLY A 56 -5.28 8.14 2.37
C GLY A 56 -4.04 7.46 2.96
N GLU A 57 -4.19 6.47 3.84
CA GLU A 57 -3.05 5.67 4.31
C GLU A 57 -2.36 4.97 3.13
N LYS A 58 -1.03 5.03 3.05
CA LYS A 58 -0.24 4.53 1.92
C LYS A 58 0.62 3.36 2.33
N CYS A 59 0.99 2.52 1.35
CA CYS A 59 1.94 1.42 1.57
C CYS A 59 3.20 1.91 2.29
N PRO A 60 3.61 1.28 3.41
CA PRO A 60 4.70 1.74 4.26
C PRO A 60 6.04 1.71 3.55
N ILE A 61 6.20 0.84 2.55
CA ILE A 61 7.40 0.77 1.73
C ILE A 61 7.39 1.91 0.71
N CYS A 62 6.28 2.09 -0.02
CA CYS A 62 6.17 3.17 -1.00
C CYS A 62 6.22 4.56 -0.37
N SER A 63 5.79 4.72 0.88
CA SER A 63 5.85 5.99 1.61
C SER A 63 7.18 6.24 2.32
N GLY A 64 8.11 5.27 2.30
CA GLY A 64 9.38 5.35 3.02
C GLY A 64 9.26 5.15 4.54
N ALA A 65 8.08 4.84 5.07
CA ALA A 65 7.89 4.52 6.49
C ALA A 65 8.55 3.19 6.91
N ARG A 66 8.83 2.30 5.94
CA ARG A 66 9.58 1.05 6.13
C ARG A 66 10.58 0.86 5.00
N VAL A 67 11.86 0.73 5.35
CA VAL A 67 12.94 0.47 4.38
C VAL A 67 13.14 -1.04 4.21
N ILE A 68 13.23 -1.48 2.95
CA ILE A 68 13.56 -2.84 2.53
C ILE A 68 14.72 -2.76 1.54
N ALA A 69 15.78 -3.52 1.83
CA ALA A 69 16.94 -3.66 0.95
C ALA A 69 16.53 -4.22 -0.42
N GLY A 70 17.04 -3.62 -1.49
CA GLY A 70 16.71 -3.92 -2.88
C GLY A 70 15.44 -3.23 -3.41
N ILE A 71 14.75 -2.39 -2.63
CA ILE A 71 13.46 -1.79 -3.03
C ILE A 71 13.45 -0.28 -2.85
N ASN A 72 13.58 0.18 -1.61
CA ASN A 72 13.51 1.59 -1.25
C ASN A 72 14.62 1.99 -0.28
N ASP A 73 15.68 1.17 -0.19
CA ASP A 73 16.90 1.57 0.49
C ASP A 73 17.72 2.54 -0.37
N LEU A 74 18.59 3.29 0.30
CA LEU A 74 19.42 4.30 -0.32
C LEU A 74 20.32 3.75 -1.43
N ALA A 75 20.90 2.55 -1.25
CA ALA A 75 21.78 1.97 -2.25
C ALA A 75 21.01 1.59 -3.53
N THR A 76 19.75 1.20 -3.40
CA THR A 76 18.85 0.93 -4.52
C THR A 76 18.35 2.21 -5.20
N LEU A 77 17.96 3.24 -4.43
CA LEU A 77 17.40 4.48 -4.99
C LEU A 77 18.46 5.42 -5.56
N GLU A 78 19.68 5.40 -5.01
CA GLU A 78 20.73 6.35 -5.33
C GLU A 78 22.05 5.64 -5.63
N THR A 79 22.18 5.16 -6.87
CA THR A 79 23.42 4.58 -7.39
C THR A 79 24.59 5.59 -7.47
N LEU A 80 24.31 6.90 -7.35
CA LEU A 80 25.34 7.96 -7.38
C LEU A 80 25.75 8.48 -5.99
N LEU A 81 24.93 8.29 -4.95
CA LEU A 81 25.19 8.90 -3.62
C LEU A 81 26.05 8.03 -2.70
N VAL A 82 26.20 6.74 -2.99
CA VAL A 82 27.14 5.83 -2.30
C VAL A 82 28.59 6.36 -2.38
N LYS A 83 28.92 7.18 -3.38
CA LYS A 83 30.26 7.79 -3.51
C LYS A 83 30.54 8.94 -2.53
N GLN A 84 29.54 9.54 -1.89
CA GLN A 84 29.74 10.67 -0.96
C GLN A 84 29.86 10.22 0.51
N TRP A 85 29.58 8.96 0.83
CA TRP A 85 29.77 8.42 2.17
C TRP A 85 31.17 7.81 2.33
N SER A 86 32.19 8.65 2.32
CA SER A 86 33.52 8.25 2.81
C SER A 86 33.49 8.20 4.34
N LYS A 87 33.79 7.02 4.88
CA LYS A 87 34.04 6.83 6.33
C LYS A 87 35.10 7.85 6.78
N LYS A 88 34.78 8.62 7.83
CA LYS A 88 35.82 9.25 8.65
C LYS A 88 36.60 8.17 9.40
#